data_AF-A0A6V7LGB7-F1
#
_entry.id   AF-A0A6V7LGB7-F1
#
_cell.length_a   1.000
_cell.length_b   1.000
_cell.length_c   1.000
_cell.angle_alpha   90.00
_cell.angle_beta   90.00
_cell.angle_gamma   90.00
#
_symmetry.space_group_name_H-M   'P 1'
#
loop_
_entity.id
_entity.type
_entity.pdbx_description
1 polymer ?
#
loop_
_entity_poly.entity_id
_entity_poly.type
_entity_poly.pdbx_seq_one_letter_code
_entity_poly.pdbx_strand_id
1 'polypeptide(L)'
;ATGFTTRSDIGPARDANDVSDDRHAPPTKRAKKKDEEEEEEEDLNDSNYDEFSGYGGSLFSKDPYDKDDEEADAIYEAIDKRMDEKRKEYREKRLREELERYRQERPKIQQQFSDLKRELVKVTEDEWKNVPEVGDARNRKQRCPRAEKFTPLPDSVMARNLGGEQTSSLDPSSGLASMVPGVSTPGMLTPTGDLDLRKIGQARNTLMNVKLNQ
;
A
#
# COMPACT_ATOMS: atom_id res chain seq x y z
N ALA A 1 4.16 -33.35 -7.71
CA ALA A 1 3.57 -32.85 -6.44
C ALA A 1 2.65 -31.68 -6.75
N THR A 2 1.56 -31.57 -6.01
CA THR A 2 0.51 -30.55 -6.11
C THR A 2 1.06 -29.16 -5.77
N GLY A 3 0.98 -28.21 -6.69
CA GLY A 3 1.45 -26.83 -6.49
C GLY A 3 0.43 -25.82 -6.98
N PHE A 4 -0.56 -25.50 -6.15
CA PHE A 4 -1.44 -24.37 -6.38
C PHE A 4 -1.46 -23.51 -5.12
N THR A 5 -0.52 -22.58 -5.03
CA THR A 5 -0.53 -21.52 -4.04
C THR A 5 -1.54 -20.46 -4.48
N THR A 6 -2.62 -20.30 -3.70
CA THR A 6 -3.64 -19.29 -4.03
C THR A 6 -3.12 -17.88 -3.73
N ARG A 7 -3.73 -16.86 -4.34
CA ARG A 7 -3.38 -15.44 -4.15
C ARG A 7 -3.38 -14.97 -2.69
N SER A 8 -3.96 -15.75 -1.77
CA SER A 8 -3.92 -15.50 -0.32
C SER A 8 -2.59 -15.91 0.34
N ASP A 9 -1.79 -16.78 -0.29
CA ASP A 9 -0.56 -17.38 0.26
C ASP A 9 0.68 -16.48 0.03
N ILE A 10 0.69 -15.71 -1.07
CA ILE A 10 1.83 -14.85 -1.48
C ILE A 10 1.71 -13.39 -0.98
N GLY A 11 0.55 -12.96 -0.49
CA GLY A 11 0.33 -11.57 -0.07
C GLY A 11 0.35 -10.56 -1.23
N PRO A 12 0.07 -9.27 -0.97
CA PRO A 12 0.08 -8.24 -2.01
C PRO A 12 1.50 -8.02 -2.54
N ALA A 13 1.68 -8.15 -3.86
CA ALA A 13 2.93 -7.87 -4.55
C ALA A 13 3.27 -6.37 -4.48
N ARG A 14 4.58 -6.06 -4.52
CA ARG A 14 5.08 -4.69 -4.67
C ARG A 14 4.54 -4.08 -5.96
N ASP A 15 4.16 -2.81 -5.91
CA ASP A 15 3.76 -2.03 -7.07
C ASP A 15 4.95 -1.93 -8.04
N ALA A 16 4.70 -2.13 -9.33
CA ALA A 16 5.74 -2.09 -10.38
C ALA A 16 6.42 -0.71 -10.50
N ASN A 17 5.83 0.33 -9.91
CA ASN A 17 6.42 1.67 -9.83
C ASN A 17 7.33 1.90 -8.61
N ASP A 18 7.58 0.89 -7.77
CA ASP A 18 8.48 1.01 -6.63
C ASP A 18 9.95 0.94 -7.08
N VAL A 19 10.63 2.08 -7.00
CA VAL A 19 12.06 2.24 -7.34
C VAL A 19 12.86 1.09 -6.72
N SER A 20 13.60 0.34 -7.53
CA SER A 20 14.53 -0.70 -7.05
C SER A 20 15.49 -0.11 -6.00
N ASP A 21 15.58 -0.75 -4.84
CA ASP A 21 16.50 -0.34 -3.77
C ASP A 21 17.76 -1.21 -3.84
N ASP A 22 18.92 -0.58 -4.06
CA ASP A 22 20.26 -1.19 -4.10
C ASP A 22 20.70 -1.85 -2.77
N ARG A 23 19.85 -1.76 -1.73
CA ARG A 23 20.07 -2.33 -0.38
C ARG A 23 19.17 -3.51 -0.06
N HIS A 24 18.25 -3.86 -0.95
CA HIS A 24 17.75 -5.22 -0.98
C HIS A 24 18.81 -6.06 -1.66
N ALA A 25 19.47 -6.93 -0.88
CA ALA A 25 20.29 -7.97 -1.46
C ALA A 25 19.50 -8.59 -2.62
N PRO A 26 20.06 -8.67 -3.84
CA PRO A 26 19.43 -9.45 -4.90
C PRO A 26 19.08 -10.81 -4.29
N PRO A 27 17.90 -11.40 -4.62
CA PRO A 27 17.47 -12.65 -4.02
C PRO A 27 18.67 -13.58 -4.00
N THR A 28 19.09 -14.00 -2.80
CA THR A 28 20.33 -14.75 -2.62
C THR A 28 20.28 -15.90 -3.61
N LYS A 29 21.09 -15.84 -4.67
CA LYS A 29 21.32 -16.99 -5.54
C LYS A 29 21.97 -18.00 -4.62
N ARG A 30 21.15 -18.85 -4.00
CA ARG A 30 21.63 -20.04 -3.29
C ARG A 30 22.53 -20.69 -4.32
N ALA A 31 23.82 -20.79 -4.02
CA ALA A 31 24.77 -21.49 -4.83
C ALA A 31 24.26 -22.92 -4.98
N LYS A 32 23.51 -23.15 -6.07
CA LYS A 32 23.14 -24.47 -6.52
C LYS A 32 24.47 -25.04 -7.00
N LYS A 33 24.97 -25.95 -6.17
CA LYS A 33 26.16 -26.75 -6.40
C LYS A 33 26.10 -27.24 -7.83
N LYS A 34 27.20 -27.05 -8.57
CA LYS A 34 27.47 -27.62 -9.89
C LYS A 34 26.85 -29.01 -10.01
N ASP A 35 25.79 -29.11 -10.82
CA ASP A 35 25.55 -30.25 -11.68
C ASP A 35 25.17 -29.64 -13.04
N GLU A 36 25.71 -30.26 -14.07
CA GLU A 36 25.82 -29.81 -15.46
C GLU A 36 24.43 -29.63 -16.11
N GLU A 37 24.34 -28.71 -17.08
CA GLU A 37 23.19 -28.57 -18.01
C GLU A 37 21.82 -28.23 -17.36
N GLU A 38 21.71 -27.08 -16.69
CA GLU A 38 20.41 -26.40 -16.62
C GLU A 38 20.48 -25.25 -17.62
N GLU A 39 19.74 -25.39 -18.72
CA GLU A 39 19.31 -24.27 -19.55
C GLU A 39 19.03 -23.08 -18.62
N GLU A 40 19.64 -21.92 -18.88
CA GLU A 40 19.08 -20.69 -18.35
C GLU A 40 17.66 -20.62 -18.88
N GLU A 41 16.70 -21.12 -18.10
CA GLU A 41 15.28 -20.99 -18.37
C GLU A 41 15.07 -19.50 -18.58
N GLU A 42 14.86 -19.13 -19.84
CA GLU A 42 14.54 -17.77 -20.23
C GLU A 42 13.41 -17.32 -19.29
N ASP A 43 13.62 -16.23 -18.55
CA ASP A 43 12.63 -15.72 -17.60
C ASP A 43 11.47 -15.09 -18.40
N LEU A 44 10.63 -15.96 -18.95
CA LEU A 44 9.49 -15.64 -19.81
C LEU A 44 8.25 -15.24 -19.00
N ASN A 45 8.44 -14.81 -17.75
CA ASN A 45 7.36 -14.30 -16.92
C ASN A 45 6.94 -12.90 -17.39
N ASP A 46 5.64 -12.60 -17.32
CA ASP A 46 5.07 -11.29 -17.64
C ASP A 46 5.73 -10.15 -16.86
N SER A 47 6.28 -10.40 -15.67
CA SER A 47 7.03 -9.39 -14.90
C SER A 47 8.35 -8.96 -15.53
N ASN A 48 8.93 -9.82 -16.37
CA ASN A 48 10.15 -9.54 -17.12
C ASN A 48 9.85 -9.05 -18.54
N TYR A 49 8.59 -9.15 -19.01
CA TYR A 49 8.18 -8.69 -20.34
C TYR A 49 7.76 -7.21 -20.31
N ASP A 50 8.37 -6.41 -21.17
CA ASP A 50 7.95 -5.06 -21.51
C ASP A 50 7.43 -5.01 -22.95
N GLU A 51 6.35 -4.27 -23.21
CA GLU A 51 5.72 -4.21 -24.54
C GLU A 51 6.61 -3.51 -25.57
N PHE A 52 7.45 -2.56 -25.14
CA PHE A 52 8.35 -1.84 -26.02
C PHE A 52 9.69 -2.57 -26.20
N SER A 53 10.29 -3.03 -25.09
CA SER A 53 11.65 -3.57 -25.06
C SER A 53 11.71 -5.10 -25.15
N GLY A 54 10.57 -5.79 -25.06
CA GLY A 54 10.48 -7.25 -25.02
C GLY A 54 10.86 -7.82 -23.64
N TYR A 55 11.38 -9.05 -23.62
CA TYR A 55 11.86 -9.65 -22.37
C TYR A 55 13.15 -8.98 -21.88
N GLY A 56 13.19 -8.68 -20.59
CA GLY A 56 14.38 -8.16 -19.92
C GLY A 56 15.51 -9.21 -19.88
N GLY A 57 16.74 -8.72 -20.03
CA GLY A 57 17.94 -9.56 -20.08
C GLY A 57 18.73 -9.37 -21.37
N SER A 58 20.06 -9.53 -21.30
CA SER A 58 20.94 -9.44 -22.47
C SER A 58 21.25 -10.82 -23.01
N LEU A 59 20.87 -11.07 -24.27
CA LEU A 59 21.09 -12.35 -24.96
C LEU A 59 22.57 -12.64 -25.24
N PHE A 60 23.40 -11.61 -25.37
CA PHE A 60 24.80 -11.71 -25.82
C PHE A 60 25.81 -11.88 -24.68
N SER A 61 25.34 -12.03 -23.45
CA SER A 61 26.22 -12.14 -22.27
C SER A 61 26.91 -13.50 -22.09
N LYS A 62 26.57 -14.49 -22.93
CA LYS A 62 27.09 -15.88 -22.85
C LYS A 62 28.24 -16.16 -23.79
N ASP A 63 28.41 -15.35 -24.82
CA ASP A 63 29.43 -15.60 -25.83
C ASP A 63 30.83 -15.32 -25.26
N PRO A 64 31.89 -16.01 -25.74
CA PRO A 64 33.26 -15.70 -25.36
C PRO A 64 33.54 -14.22 -25.61
N TYR A 65 33.96 -13.52 -24.56
CA TYR A 65 34.25 -12.09 -24.60
C TYR A 65 35.75 -11.86 -24.57
N ASP A 66 36.30 -11.42 -25.69
CA ASP A 66 37.72 -11.21 -25.88
C ASP A 66 38.10 -9.75 -25.63
N LYS A 67 39.41 -9.49 -25.58
CA LYS A 67 39.93 -8.14 -25.33
C LYS A 67 39.52 -7.15 -26.42
N ASP A 68 39.37 -7.61 -27.66
CA ASP A 68 38.94 -6.77 -28.77
C ASP A 68 37.47 -6.35 -28.61
N ASP A 69 36.62 -7.19 -27.98
CA ASP A 69 35.24 -6.85 -27.64
C ASP A 69 35.18 -5.79 -26.54
N GLU A 70 36.06 -5.89 -25.52
CA GLU A 70 36.19 -4.85 -24.47
C GLU A 70 36.62 -3.50 -25.04
N GLU A 71 37.58 -3.51 -25.96
CA GLU A 71 38.04 -2.29 -26.65
C GLU A 71 36.93 -1.71 -27.53
N ALA A 72 36.17 -2.56 -28.22
CA ALA A 72 35.01 -2.13 -29.01
C ALA A 72 33.93 -1.50 -28.12
N ASP A 73 33.51 -2.16 -27.05
CA ASP A 73 32.50 -1.66 -26.12
C ASP A 73 32.93 -0.34 -25.47
N ALA A 74 34.21 -0.19 -25.12
CA ALA A 74 34.75 1.07 -24.61
C ALA A 74 34.62 2.22 -25.63
N ILE A 75 34.85 1.95 -26.92
CA ILE A 75 34.71 2.94 -28.00
C ILE A 75 33.23 3.29 -28.20
N TYR A 76 32.34 2.30 -28.26
CA TYR A 76 30.90 2.54 -28.43
C TYR A 76 30.29 3.28 -27.24
N GLU A 77 30.66 2.90 -26.01
CA GLU A 77 30.21 3.59 -24.81
C GLU A 77 30.72 5.05 -24.77
N ALA A 78 31.95 5.30 -25.23
CA ALA A 78 32.48 6.65 -25.35
C ALA A 78 31.73 7.50 -26.38
N ILE A 79 31.29 6.90 -27.49
CA ILE A 79 30.46 7.58 -28.49
C ILE A 79 29.10 7.94 -27.88
N ASP A 80 28.43 7.00 -27.21
CA ASP A 80 27.13 7.26 -26.57
C ASP A 80 27.22 8.32 -25.48
N LYS A 81 28.25 8.24 -24.62
CA LYS A 81 28.55 9.27 -23.62
C LYS A 81 28.69 10.64 -24.26
N ARG A 82 29.46 10.76 -25.34
CA ARG A 82 29.66 12.02 -26.08
C ARG A 82 28.37 12.54 -26.72
N MET A 83 27.53 11.65 -27.23
CA MET A 83 26.23 12.03 -27.78
C MET A 83 25.31 12.60 -26.68
N ASP A 84 25.39 12.05 -25.48
CA ASP A 84 24.61 12.44 -24.32
C ASP A 84 25.10 13.72 -23.61
N GLU A 85 26.39 14.06 -23.72
CA GLU A 85 27.06 15.18 -23.05
C GLU A 85 26.33 16.52 -23.19
N LYS A 86 25.81 16.85 -24.38
CA LYS A 86 25.22 18.18 -24.69
C LYS A 86 24.09 18.60 -23.76
N ARG A 87 23.36 17.64 -23.17
CA ARG A 87 22.28 17.90 -22.20
C ARG A 87 22.42 17.07 -20.93
N LYS A 88 23.58 16.45 -20.71
CA LYS A 88 23.80 15.54 -19.60
C LYS A 88 23.56 16.24 -18.26
N GLU A 89 24.21 17.37 -18.03
CA GLU A 89 24.08 18.11 -16.77
C GLU A 89 22.64 18.56 -16.50
N TYR A 90 21.92 19.06 -17.50
CA TYR A 90 20.52 19.47 -17.35
C TYR A 90 19.59 18.28 -17.11
N ARG A 91 19.75 17.17 -17.86
CA ARG A 91 18.96 15.95 -17.67
C ARG A 91 19.20 15.34 -16.31
N GLU A 92 20.46 15.18 -15.90
CA GLU A 92 20.83 14.61 -14.61
C GLU A 92 20.38 15.50 -13.45
N LYS A 93 20.53 16.82 -13.57
CA LYS A 93 20.04 17.76 -12.56
C LYS A 93 18.52 17.68 -12.42
N ARG A 94 17.78 17.71 -13.52
CA ARG A 94 16.32 17.57 -13.51
C ARG A 94 15.89 16.22 -12.94
N LEU A 95 16.52 15.12 -13.37
CA LEU A 95 16.22 13.77 -12.89
C LEU A 95 16.51 13.66 -11.38
N ARG A 96 17.60 14.27 -10.90
CA ARG A 96 17.93 14.32 -9.48
C ARG A 96 16.90 15.10 -8.67
N GLU A 97 16.53 16.30 -9.12
CA GLU A 97 15.51 17.14 -8.47
C GLU A 97 14.14 16.45 -8.46
N GLU A 98 13.75 15.82 -9.56
CA GLU A 98 12.49 15.08 -9.68
C GLU A 98 12.48 13.83 -8.79
N LEU A 99 13.58 13.08 -8.73
CA LEU A 99 13.72 11.92 -7.86
C LEU A 99 13.70 12.34 -6.38
N GLU A 100 14.34 13.44 -6.03
CA GLU A 100 14.33 13.99 -4.68
C GLU A 100 12.94 14.45 -4.27
N ARG A 101 12.26 15.22 -5.14
CA ARG A 101 10.88 15.64 -4.94
C ARG A 101 9.95 14.43 -4.80
N TYR A 102 10.08 13.43 -5.66
CA TYR A 102 9.31 12.19 -5.59
C TYR A 102 9.52 11.46 -4.26
N ARG A 103 10.78 11.39 -3.78
CA ARG A 103 11.09 10.79 -2.47
C ARG A 103 10.53 11.59 -1.30
N GLN A 104 10.43 12.91 -1.41
CA GLN A 104 9.80 13.76 -0.39
C GLN A 104 8.27 13.62 -0.41
N GLU A 105 7.65 13.59 -1.58
CA GLU A 105 6.19 13.45 -1.74
C GLU A 105 5.69 12.03 -1.42
N ARG A 106 6.47 11.01 -1.79
CA ARG A 106 6.16 9.59 -1.59
C ARG A 106 7.39 8.87 -1.06
N PRO A 107 7.76 9.09 0.22
CA PRO A 107 8.86 8.36 0.82
C PRO A 107 8.54 6.87 0.83
N LYS A 108 9.53 6.03 0.52
CA LYS A 108 9.37 4.57 0.58
C LYS A 108 8.94 4.17 1.98
N ILE A 109 8.11 3.14 2.09
CA ILE A 109 7.60 2.64 3.39
C ILE A 109 8.77 2.40 4.37
N GLN A 110 9.85 1.77 3.91
CA GLN A 110 11.04 1.53 4.74
C GLN A 110 11.76 2.81 5.19
N GLN A 111 11.71 3.89 4.39
CA GLN A 111 12.29 5.18 4.76
C GLN A 111 11.45 5.88 5.83
N GLN A 112 10.11 5.76 5.75
CA GLN A 112 9.18 6.28 6.77
C GLN A 112 9.40 5.65 8.14
N PHE A 113 9.84 4.38 8.18
CA PHE A 113 10.11 3.63 9.40
C PHE A 113 11.60 3.52 9.74
N SER A 114 12.48 4.27 9.06
CA SER A 114 13.93 4.15 9.25
C SER A 114 14.40 4.62 10.64
N ASP A 115 13.72 5.61 11.19
CA ASP A 115 13.89 6.13 12.54
C ASP A 115 13.44 5.12 13.60
N LEU A 116 12.24 4.55 13.44
CA LEU A 116 11.71 3.50 14.31
C LEU A 116 12.55 2.23 14.25
N LYS A 117 13.04 1.86 13.06
CA LYS A 117 13.99 0.75 12.90
C LYS A 117 15.31 1.01 13.61
N ARG A 118 15.81 2.25 13.64
CA ARG A 118 17.01 2.62 14.40
C ARG A 118 16.74 2.60 15.91
N GLU A 119 15.55 3.03 16.33
CA GLU A 119 15.16 2.96 17.73
C GLU A 119 15.01 1.52 18.23
N LEU A 120 14.56 0.62 17.36
CA LEU A 120 14.41 -0.80 17.66
C LEU A 120 15.74 -1.48 18.05
N VAL A 121 16.89 -0.91 17.68
CA VAL A 121 18.22 -1.37 18.12
C VAL A 121 18.40 -1.29 19.64
N LYS A 122 17.67 -0.39 20.31
CA LYS A 122 17.73 -0.24 21.78
C LYS A 122 17.04 -1.39 22.52
N VAL A 123 16.16 -2.14 21.87
CA VAL A 123 15.41 -3.24 22.48
C VAL A 123 16.33 -4.44 22.65
N THR A 124 16.41 -4.96 23.87
CA THR A 124 17.29 -6.07 24.23
C THR A 124 16.73 -7.41 23.76
N GLU A 125 17.61 -8.40 23.59
CA GLU A 125 17.20 -9.75 23.17
C GLU A 125 16.21 -10.41 24.14
N ASP A 126 16.29 -10.09 25.44
CA ASP A 126 15.39 -10.63 26.43
C ASP A 126 14.00 -9.99 26.34
N GLU A 127 13.90 -8.70 25.99
CA GLU A 127 12.62 -8.06 25.65
C GLU A 127 12.03 -8.68 24.37
N TRP A 128 12.86 -9.00 23.38
CA TRP A 128 12.43 -9.72 22.18
C TRP A 128 11.86 -11.11 22.46
N LYS A 129 12.45 -11.86 23.38
CA LYS A 129 11.95 -13.20 23.78
C LYS A 129 10.63 -13.12 24.54
N ASN A 130 10.38 -12.01 25.23
CA ASN A 130 9.21 -11.82 26.08
C ASN A 130 8.06 -11.08 25.38
N VAL A 131 8.15 -10.83 24.06
CA VAL A 131 7.04 -10.25 23.29
C VAL A 131 5.84 -11.20 23.36
N PRO A 132 4.70 -10.77 23.95
CA PRO A 132 3.52 -11.61 24.00
C PRO A 132 2.97 -11.84 22.59
N GLU A 133 2.54 -13.06 22.32
CA GLU A 133 1.69 -13.31 21.16
C GLU A 133 0.35 -12.60 21.34
N VAL A 134 -0.29 -12.20 20.23
CA VAL A 134 -1.52 -11.39 20.23
C VAL A 134 -2.73 -12.04 20.94
N GLY A 135 -2.59 -13.29 21.43
CA GLY A 135 -3.65 -14.07 22.03
C GLY A 135 -4.87 -14.23 21.11
N ASP A 136 -5.97 -14.78 21.64
CA ASP A 136 -7.26 -14.73 20.95
C ASP A 136 -7.86 -13.32 21.01
N ALA A 137 -7.27 -12.37 20.29
CA ALA A 137 -7.84 -11.05 20.04
C ALA A 137 -9.15 -11.12 19.22
N ARG A 138 -9.60 -12.33 18.84
CA ARG A 138 -10.68 -12.59 17.90
C ARG A 138 -11.50 -13.81 18.35
N ASN A 139 -12.36 -13.57 19.34
CA ASN A 139 -13.72 -14.13 19.39
C ASN A 139 -14.57 -13.79 18.13
N ARG A 140 -13.96 -13.68 16.95
CA ARG A 140 -14.59 -13.32 15.68
C ARG A 140 -15.49 -14.45 15.17
N LYS A 141 -15.14 -15.72 15.43
CA LYS A 141 -16.03 -16.87 15.17
C LYS A 141 -17.21 -16.94 16.16
N GLN A 142 -17.04 -16.53 17.42
CA GLN A 142 -18.12 -16.49 18.41
C GLN A 142 -19.07 -15.28 18.25
N ARG A 143 -18.60 -14.14 17.71
CA ARG A 143 -19.39 -12.90 17.53
C ARG A 143 -20.01 -12.72 16.14
N CYS A 144 -19.58 -13.49 15.15
CA CYS A 144 -20.23 -13.56 13.84
C CYS A 144 -20.87 -14.93 13.58
N PRO A 145 -21.79 -15.43 14.42
CA PRO A 145 -22.68 -16.48 13.99
C PRO A 145 -23.60 -15.81 12.96
N ARG A 146 -23.26 -15.94 11.68
CA ARG A 146 -24.23 -15.67 10.61
C ARG A 146 -25.28 -16.76 10.78
N ALA A 147 -26.23 -16.53 11.68
CA ALA A 147 -27.40 -17.37 11.78
C ALA A 147 -28.09 -17.23 10.43
N GLU A 148 -28.01 -18.26 9.61
CA GLU A 148 -28.83 -18.38 8.41
C GLU A 148 -30.28 -18.53 8.87
N LYS A 149 -30.88 -17.40 9.24
CA LYS A 149 -32.29 -17.28 9.55
C LYS A 149 -33.01 -17.21 8.22
N PHE A 150 -33.41 -18.37 7.71
CA PHE A 150 -34.33 -18.45 6.60
C PHE A 150 -35.72 -18.04 7.09
N THR A 151 -36.13 -16.80 6.80
CA THR A 151 -37.52 -16.36 6.97
C THR A 151 -38.29 -16.73 5.70
N PRO A 152 -39.53 -17.24 5.81
CA PRO A 152 -40.35 -17.46 4.63
C PRO A 152 -40.48 -16.14 3.84
N LEU A 153 -40.36 -16.24 2.52
CA LEU A 153 -40.52 -15.10 1.62
C LEU A 153 -41.96 -14.58 1.74
N PRO A 154 -42.21 -13.27 1.91
CA PRO A 154 -43.56 -12.74 1.94
C PRO A 154 -44.20 -12.81 0.56
N ASP A 155 -45.48 -13.17 0.49
CA ASP A 155 -46.25 -13.35 -0.76
C ASP A 155 -46.27 -12.11 -1.67
N SER A 156 -45.97 -10.93 -1.12
CA SER A 156 -45.75 -9.68 -1.88
C SER A 156 -44.66 -9.78 -2.96
N VAL A 157 -43.65 -10.66 -2.77
CA VAL A 157 -42.60 -10.90 -3.78
C VAL A 157 -43.17 -11.66 -4.97
N MET A 158 -44.14 -12.56 -4.74
CA MET A 158 -44.85 -13.25 -5.82
C MET A 158 -45.87 -12.34 -6.51
N ALA A 159 -46.51 -11.43 -5.75
CA ALA A 159 -47.47 -10.47 -6.30
C ALA A 159 -46.85 -9.49 -7.31
N ARG A 160 -45.60 -9.04 -7.08
CA ARG A 160 -44.91 -8.10 -7.96
C ARG A 160 -44.58 -8.68 -9.34
N ASN A 161 -44.49 -10.01 -9.46
CA ASN A 161 -44.22 -10.68 -10.73
C ASN A 161 -45.49 -11.12 -11.48
N LEU A 162 -46.68 -10.98 -10.87
CA LEU A 162 -47.95 -11.35 -11.50
C LEU A 162 -48.68 -10.17 -12.19
N GLY A 163 -48.15 -8.94 -12.14
CA GLY A 163 -48.70 -7.84 -12.94
C GLY A 163 -48.01 -6.48 -12.75
N GLY A 164 -47.29 -6.03 -13.78
CA GLY A 164 -47.20 -4.61 -14.16
C GLY A 164 -46.09 -3.73 -13.55
N GLU A 165 -45.17 -3.32 -14.43
CA GLU A 165 -44.55 -1.97 -14.53
C GLU A 165 -43.63 -1.46 -13.40
N GLN A 166 -42.34 -1.32 -13.72
CA GLN A 166 -41.36 -0.62 -12.87
C GLN A 166 -41.49 0.90 -13.08
N THR A 167 -42.15 1.61 -12.18
CA THR A 167 -42.09 3.08 -12.10
C THR A 167 -41.04 3.48 -11.07
N SER A 168 -39.95 4.08 -11.53
CA SER A 168 -38.90 4.68 -10.70
C SER A 168 -38.87 6.19 -10.92
N SER A 169 -39.73 6.93 -10.22
CA SER A 169 -39.60 8.38 -10.07
C SER A 169 -39.23 8.70 -8.62
N LEU A 170 -38.02 9.24 -8.43
CA LEU A 170 -37.53 9.75 -7.16
C LEU A 170 -37.83 11.26 -7.10
N ASP A 171 -38.47 11.71 -6.02
CA ASP A 171 -38.81 13.11 -5.73
C ASP A 171 -37.57 13.88 -5.18
N PRO A 172 -37.14 15.00 -5.80
CA PRO A 172 -35.97 15.77 -5.38
C PRO A 172 -36.23 16.76 -4.22
N SER A 173 -37.38 16.72 -3.54
CA SER A 173 -37.76 17.73 -2.53
C SER A 173 -37.06 17.61 -1.15
N SER A 174 -36.30 16.56 -0.87
CA SER A 174 -35.61 16.38 0.43
C SER A 174 -34.20 16.97 0.46
N GLY A 175 -34.10 18.27 0.20
CA GLY A 175 -32.90 19.08 0.44
C GLY A 175 -32.81 19.50 1.91
N LEU A 176 -32.22 18.64 2.74
CA LEU A 176 -31.93 18.93 4.15
C LEU A 176 -31.00 20.14 4.26
N ALA A 177 -31.42 21.12 5.05
CA ALA A 177 -30.74 22.39 5.31
C ALA A 177 -29.25 22.22 5.66
N SER A 178 -28.37 22.66 4.76
CA SER A 178 -26.94 22.80 5.01
C SER A 178 -26.72 23.95 5.99
N MET A 179 -26.38 23.60 7.23
CA MET A 179 -25.90 24.54 8.22
C MET A 179 -24.51 25.05 7.79
N VAL A 180 -24.45 26.34 7.47
CA VAL A 180 -23.26 27.07 7.05
C VAL A 180 -22.19 27.05 8.16
N PRO A 181 -20.94 26.62 7.89
CA PRO A 181 -19.83 26.73 8.83
C PRO A 181 -19.14 28.09 8.67
N GLY A 182 -19.25 29.00 9.65
CA GLY A 182 -18.62 30.32 9.47
C GLY A 182 -18.77 31.39 10.54
N VAL A 183 -19.10 31.09 11.81
CA VAL A 183 -19.04 32.11 12.88
C VAL A 183 -17.90 31.80 13.83
N SER A 184 -16.75 32.38 13.52
CA SER A 184 -15.61 32.58 14.41
C SER A 184 -15.97 33.59 15.50
N THR A 185 -16.08 33.15 16.75
CA THR A 185 -16.18 34.02 17.93
C THR A 185 -14.80 34.10 18.60
N PRO A 186 -14.21 35.31 18.79
CA PRO A 186 -12.90 35.45 19.41
C PRO A 186 -13.00 35.49 20.93
N GLY A 187 -12.09 34.80 21.63
CA GLY A 187 -11.73 35.15 23.01
C GLY A 187 -12.36 34.37 24.16
N MET A 188 -12.44 33.04 24.09
CA MET A 188 -12.65 32.23 25.30
C MET A 188 -11.34 31.56 25.72
N LEU A 189 -10.81 32.02 26.86
CA LEU A 189 -9.67 31.46 27.57
C LEU A 189 -9.81 29.93 27.63
N THR A 190 -8.88 29.21 27.00
CA THR A 190 -8.72 27.76 27.19
C THR A 190 -8.14 27.54 28.60
N PRO A 191 -8.86 26.95 29.57
CA PRO A 191 -8.23 26.53 30.80
C PRO A 191 -7.27 25.39 30.47
N THR A 192 -5.98 25.61 30.70
CA THR A 192 -4.91 24.62 30.62
C THR A 192 -5.03 23.64 31.79
N GLY A 193 -6.01 22.76 31.73
CA GLY A 193 -6.23 21.65 32.66
C GLY A 193 -7.09 20.60 31.98
N ASP A 194 -6.84 19.32 32.28
CA ASP A 194 -7.56 18.19 31.71
C ASP A 194 -9.09 18.39 31.85
N LEU A 195 -9.72 18.78 30.74
CA LEU A 195 -11.13 19.11 30.68
C LEU A 195 -11.91 17.81 30.62
N ASP A 196 -12.40 17.35 31.76
CA ASP A 196 -13.25 16.18 31.83
C ASP A 196 -14.62 16.46 31.21
N LEU A 197 -14.71 16.23 29.90
CA LEU A 197 -15.91 16.43 29.08
C LEU A 197 -17.11 15.62 29.58
N ARG A 198 -16.87 14.54 30.36
CA ARG A 198 -17.93 13.74 30.98
C ARG A 198 -18.62 14.50 32.10
N LYS A 199 -17.89 15.26 32.92
CA LYS A 199 -18.47 16.09 33.99
C LYS A 199 -19.32 17.23 33.42
N ILE A 200 -18.86 17.85 32.34
CA ILE A 200 -19.63 18.89 31.63
C ILE A 200 -20.91 18.28 31.03
N GLY A 201 -20.82 17.09 30.43
CA GLY A 201 -21.98 16.37 29.90
C GLY A 201 -22.99 15.98 31.00
N GLN A 202 -22.51 15.50 32.14
CA GLN A 202 -23.34 15.13 33.30
C GLN A 202 -24.04 16.36 33.89
N ALA A 203 -23.32 17.47 34.10
CA ALA A 203 -23.89 18.72 34.62
C ALA A 203 -24.96 19.31 33.68
N ARG A 204 -24.78 19.19 32.36
CA ARG A 204 -25.79 19.59 31.38
C ARG A 204 -27.01 18.67 31.41
N ASN A 205 -26.80 17.36 31.56
CA ASN A 205 -27.89 16.38 31.63
C ASN A 205 -28.72 16.54 32.90
N THR A 206 -28.09 16.79 34.05
CA THR A 206 -28.81 17.08 35.30
C THR A 206 -29.64 18.35 35.20
N LEU A 207 -29.09 19.43 34.62
CA LEU A 207 -29.82 20.67 34.37
C LEU A 207 -31.03 20.44 33.43
N MET A 208 -30.84 19.64 32.38
CA MET A 208 -31.91 19.26 31.47
C MET A 208 -33.01 18.47 32.19
N ASN A 209 -32.66 17.50 33.03
CA ASN A 209 -33.63 16.72 33.81
C ASN A 209 -34.40 17.59 34.81
N VAL A 210 -33.75 18.56 35.46
CA VAL A 210 -34.45 19.51 36.36
C VAL A 210 -35.49 20.34 35.60
N LYS A 211 -35.18 20.75 34.36
CA LYS A 211 -36.09 21.54 33.52
C LYS A 211 -37.24 20.71 32.90
N LEU A 212 -37.06 19.40 32.77
CA LEU A 212 -38.09 18.47 32.28
C LEU A 212 -39.07 18.02 33.38
N ASN A 213 -38.64 18.03 34.64
CA ASN A 213 -39.45 17.65 35.80
C ASN A 213 -40.19 18.84 36.45
N GLN A 214 -40.13 20.02 35.82
CA GLN A 214 -40.82 21.25 36.21
C GLN A 214 -42.01 21.47 35.28
#